data_AF-A0A7J6Q6B0-F1
#
_entry.id   AF-A0A7J6Q6B0-F1
#
_cell.length_a   1.000
_cell.length_b   1.000
_cell.length_c   1.000
_cell.angle_alpha   90.00
_cell.angle_beta   90.00
_cell.angle_gamma   90.00
#
_symmetry.space_group_name_H-M   'P 1'
#
loop_
_entity.id
_entity.type
_entity.pdbx_description
1 polymer ?
#
loop_
_entity_poly.entity_id
_entity_poly.type
_entity_poly.pdbx_seq_one_letter_code
_entity_poly.pdbx_strand_id
1 'polypeptide(L)' 'RHYKFGFIELAYIATAEAYRGSGYGRSLLHTLMQQWVHEGFTEVISSVDQKAIGFFQALGFEESVRMPK' A
#
# COMPACT_ATOMS: atom_id res chain seq x y z
N ARG A 1 -13.11 5.35 -18.59
CA ARG A 1 -12.27 5.59 -17.39
C ARG A 1 -10.98 6.22 -17.88
N HIS A 2 -10.65 7.43 -17.43
CA HIS A 2 -9.36 8.04 -17.72
C HIS A 2 -8.34 7.45 -16.74
N TYR A 3 -7.48 6.56 -17.21
CA TYR A 3 -6.37 6.04 -16.40
C TYR A 3 -5.24 7.06 -16.46
N LYS A 4 -4.73 7.46 -15.29
CA LYS A 4 -3.47 8.21 -15.22
C LYS A 4 -2.35 7.18 -15.18
N PHE A 5 -1.48 7.19 -16.19
CA PHE A 5 -0.26 6.41 -16.15
C PHE A 5 0.65 6.99 -15.07
N GLY A 6 0.70 6.35 -13.91
CA GLY A 6 1.47 6.78 -12.75
C GLY A 6 1.26 5.84 -11.56
N PHE A 7 2.22 5.84 -10.64
CA PHE A 7 2.15 5.09 -9.39
C PHE A 7 1.99 6.03 -8.21
N ILE A 8 1.36 5.54 -7.15
CA ILE A 8 1.41 6.16 -5.83
C ILE A 8 2.56 5.55 -5.05
N GLU A 9 3.42 6.40 -4.47
CA GLU A 9 4.39 5.98 -3.47
C GLU A 9 3.75 6.12 -2.08
N LEU A 10 3.41 4.99 -1.47
CA LEU A 10 2.91 4.94 -0.11
C LEU A 10 4.09 5.06 0.86
N ALA A 11 4.04 6.10 1.69
CA ALA A 11 5.00 6.34 2.76
C ALA A 11 4.29 6.56 4.11
N TYR A 12 5.02 6.33 5.19
CA TYR A 12 4.64 6.68 6.56
C TYR A 12 3.35 6.03 7.11
N ILE A 13 2.97 4.86 6.60
CA ILE A 13 1.89 4.08 7.23
C ILE A 13 2.38 3.38 8.50
N ALA A 14 1.70 3.64 9.61
CA ALA A 14 1.99 2.98 10.88
C ALA A 14 0.69 2.75 11.66
N THR A 15 0.66 1.68 12.44
CA THR A 15 -0.36 1.46 13.47
C THR A 15 0.35 1.37 14.81
N ALA A 16 -0.07 2.21 15.76
CA ALA A 16 0.45 2.17 17.12
C ALA A 16 0.25 0.77 17.71
N GLU A 17 1.23 0.32 18.49
CA GLU A 17 1.32 -1.09 18.92
C GLU A 17 0.08 -1.57 19.66
N ALA A 18 -0.49 -0.74 20.53
CA ALA A 18 -1.71 -1.02 21.29
C ALA A 18 -2.94 -1.31 20.42
N TYR A 19 -2.91 -0.99 19.12
CA TYR A 19 -4.02 -1.18 18.19
C TYR A 19 -3.71 -2.17 17.06
N ARG A 20 -2.55 -2.85 17.10
CA ARG A 20 -2.23 -3.92 16.14
C ARG A 20 -3.15 -5.11 16.36
N GLY A 21 -3.41 -5.86 15.28
CA GLY A 21 -4.39 -6.96 15.30
C GLY A 21 -5.85 -6.53 15.19
N SER A 22 -6.17 -5.25 15.39
CA SER A 22 -7.55 -4.72 15.31
C SER A 22 -8.00 -4.33 13.89
N GLY A 23 -7.16 -4.56 12.87
CA GLY A 23 -7.53 -4.34 11.46
C GLY A 23 -7.47 -2.89 10.95
N TYR A 24 -6.98 -1.93 11.76
CA TYR A 24 -6.90 -0.52 11.35
C TYR A 24 -6.03 -0.29 10.11
N GLY A 25 -4.83 -0.88 10.05
CA GLY A 25 -3.94 -0.72 8.89
C GLY A 25 -4.58 -1.21 7.59
N ARG A 26 -5.27 -2.35 7.62
CA ARG A 26 -6.01 -2.89 6.47
C ARG A 26 -7.14 -1.96 6.05
N SER A 27 -7.90 -1.46 7.01
CA SER A 27 -9.04 -0.57 6.75
C SER A 27 -8.58 0.75 6.12
N LEU A 28 -7.48 1.33 6.64
CA LEU A 28 -6.89 2.55 6.10
C LEU A 28 -6.42 2.34 4.66
N LEU A 29 -5.65 1.28 4.39
CA LEU A 29 -5.16 0.99 3.03
C LEU A 29 -6.30 0.74 2.06
N HIS A 30 -7.32 -0.02 2.47
CA HIS A 30 -8.46 -0.28 1.62
C HIS A 30 -9.17 1.02 1.19
N THR A 31 -9.41 1.93 2.13
CA THR A 31 -10.01 3.24 1.84
C THR A 31 -9.15 4.07 0.88
N LEU A 32 -7.83 4.11 1.11
CA LEU A 32 -6.90 4.85 0.23
C LEU A 32 -6.86 4.25 -1.18
N MET A 33 -6.81 2.92 -1.31
CA MET A 33 -6.80 2.26 -2.62
C MET A 33 -8.08 2.54 -3.41
N GLN A 34 -9.25 2.55 -2.75
CA GLN A 34 -10.51 2.93 -3.40
C GLN A 34 -10.46 4.35 -3.96
N GLN A 35 -9.91 5.30 -3.19
CA GLN A 35 -9.72 6.67 -3.64
C GLN A 35 -8.78 6.74 -4.84
N TRP A 36 -7.61 6.12 -4.78
CA TRP A 36 -6.63 6.19 -5.88
C TRP A 36 -7.13 5.53 -7.16
N VAL A 37 -7.86 4.43 -7.07
CA VAL A 37 -8.52 3.81 -8.22
C VAL A 37 -9.56 4.77 -8.83
N HIS A 38 -10.32 5.50 -8.01
CA HIS A 38 -11.26 6.51 -8.50
C HIS A 38 -10.55 7.68 -9.19
N GLU A 39 -9.38 8.07 -8.69
CA GLU A 39 -8.52 9.11 -9.28
C GLU A 39 -7.76 8.64 -10.54
N GLY A 40 -7.86 7.34 -10.88
CA GLY A 40 -7.35 6.74 -12.10
C GLY A 40 -5.95 6.13 -11.97
N PHE A 41 -5.41 5.98 -10.77
CA PHE A 41 -4.13 5.30 -10.53
C PHE A 41 -4.31 3.78 -10.59
N THR A 42 -3.28 3.10 -11.08
CA THR A 42 -3.29 1.64 -11.29
C THR A 42 -2.24 0.90 -10.47
N GLU A 43 -1.26 1.61 -9.91
CA GLU A 43 -0.16 1.04 -9.17
C GLU A 43 0.10 1.79 -7.86
N VAL A 44 0.37 1.03 -6.80
CA VAL A 44 0.83 1.54 -5.50
C VAL A 44 2.11 0.80 -5.15
N ILE A 45 3.16 1.54 -4.87
CA ILE A 45 4.44 1.00 -4.44
C ILE A 45 4.77 1.49 -3.03
N SER A 46 5.53 0.71 -2.28
CA SER A 46 6.03 1.13 -0.98
C SER A 46 7.35 0.45 -0.68
N SER A 47 8.25 1.19 -0.03
CA SER A 47 9.41 0.62 0.63
C SER A 47 8.99 0.28 2.06
N VAL A 48 9.02 -1.00 2.42
CA VAL A 48 8.49 -1.50 3.69
C VAL A 48 9.56 -2.23 4.49
N ASP A 49 9.48 -2.13 5.82
CA ASP A 49 10.32 -2.94 6.71
C ASP A 49 10.01 -4.43 6.55
N GLN A 50 11.01 -5.28 6.75
CA GLN A 50 10.87 -6.73 6.63
C GLN A 50 9.72 -7.30 7.50
N LYS A 51 9.46 -6.68 8.66
CA LYS A 51 8.38 -7.06 9.58
C LYS A 51 6.98 -6.80 9.02
N ALA A 52 6.84 -5.89 8.06
CA ALA A 52 5.58 -5.51 7.45
C ALA A 52 5.27 -6.28 6.15
N ILE A 53 6.24 -7.00 5.57
CA ILE A 53 6.08 -7.73 4.31
C ILE A 53 4.83 -8.61 4.31
N GLY A 54 4.67 -9.46 5.33
CA GLY A 54 3.51 -10.37 5.40
C GLY A 54 2.16 -9.65 5.48
N PHE A 55 2.12 -8.46 6.09
CA PHE A 55 0.91 -7.63 6.12
C PHE A 55 0.56 -7.11 4.72
N PHE A 56 1.53 -6.61 3.96
CA PHE A 56 1.31 -6.13 2.59
C PHE A 56 0.99 -7.26 1.61
N GLN A 57 1.67 -8.41 1.72
CA GLN A 57 1.36 -9.61 0.93
C GLN A 57 -0.08 -10.10 1.17
N ALA A 58 -0.56 -10.06 2.41
CA ALA A 58 -1.96 -10.40 2.73
C ALA A 58 -3.00 -9.44 2.10
N LEU A 59 -2.56 -8.27 1.61
CA LEU A 59 -3.39 -7.31 0.87
C LEU A 59 -3.21 -7.42 -0.65
N GLY A 60 -2.41 -8.37 -1.14
CA GLY A 60 -2.15 -8.59 -2.56
C GLY A 60 -1.00 -7.77 -3.14
N PHE A 61 -0.16 -7.14 -2.30
CA PHE A 61 1.08 -6.54 -2.78
C PHE A 61 2.11 -7.63 -3.06
N GLU A 62 2.88 -7.44 -4.12
CA GLU A 62 3.98 -8.32 -4.52
C GLU A 62 5.32 -7.64 -4.28
N GLU A 63 6.33 -8.43 -3.91
CA GLU A 63 7.70 -7.93 -3.83
C GLU A 63 8.21 -7.63 -5.23
N SER A 64 8.60 -6.37 -5.46
CA SER A 64 9.21 -5.93 -6.71
C SER A 64 10.66 -5.57 -6.46
N VAL A 65 11.59 -6.26 -7.12
CA VAL A 65 12.99 -5.85 -7.19
C VAL A 65 13.08 -4.65 -8.14
N ARG A 66 13.02 -3.42 -7.61
CA ARG A 66 13.41 -2.25 -8.39
C ARG A 66 14.93 -2.27 -8.54
N MET A 67 15.41 -2.69 -9.71
CA MET A 67 16.80 -2.44 -10.08
C MET A 67 17.02 -0.93 -10.16
N PRO A 68 18.00 -0.36 -9.42
CA PRO A 68 18.32 1.05 -9.56
C PRO A 68 18.76 1.30 -11.02
N LYS A 69 18.18 2.34 -11.64
CA LYS A 69 18.62 2.86 -12.93
C LYS A 69 19.92 3.64 -12.78
#